data_AF-A0AAW9H7G5-F1
#
_entry.id   AF-A0AAW9H7G5-F1
#
_cell.length_a   1.000
_cell.length_b   1.000
_cell.length_c   1.000
_cell.angle_alpha   90.00
_cell.angle_beta   90.00
_cell.angle_gamma   90.00
#
_symmetry.space_group_name_H-M   'P 1'
#
loop_
_entity.id
_entity.type
_entity.pdbx_description
1 polymer ?
#
loop_
_entity_poly.entity_id
_entity_poly.type
_entity_poly.pdbx_seq_one_letter_code
_entity_poly.pdbx_strand_id
1 'polypeptide(L)'
;MDNNSNTKLVSMQSIVQAMSVANDNLRLVFFNTCHSQNQASKVIEHVECAIGMSTSIRDDAARVFSAQFYSSLTFGLSVEKSFNQAKAALMLEGIPQEDTPILFMRDGLEAADMYIISQ
;
A
#
# COMPACT_ATOMS: atom_id res chain seq x y z
N MET A 1 -10.64 13.28 -15.75
CA MET A 1 -11.00 13.27 -17.17
C MET A 1 -10.87 14.69 -17.67
N ASP A 2 -10.21 14.94 -18.79
CA ASP A 2 -10.41 16.20 -19.49
C ASP A 2 -11.75 16.16 -20.22
N ASN A 3 -12.27 17.32 -20.62
CA ASN A 3 -13.59 17.46 -21.24
C ASN A 3 -13.74 16.75 -22.61
N ASN A 4 -12.74 15.99 -23.06
CA ASN A 4 -12.70 15.32 -24.36
C ASN A 4 -12.54 13.79 -24.30
N SER A 5 -12.75 13.17 -23.13
CA SER A 5 -12.76 11.70 -22.97
C SER A 5 -11.45 11.01 -23.40
N ASN A 6 -10.31 11.70 -23.34
CA ASN A 6 -9.01 11.10 -23.62
C ASN A 6 -8.32 10.65 -22.33
N THR A 7 -7.77 9.44 -22.34
CA THR A 7 -7.00 8.90 -21.22
C THR A 7 -5.66 9.63 -21.14
N LYS A 8 -5.51 10.53 -20.15
CA LYS A 8 -4.24 11.19 -19.88
C LYS A 8 -3.32 10.24 -19.11
N LEU A 9 -2.18 9.88 -19.69
CA LEU A 9 -1.08 9.27 -18.95
C LEU A 9 -0.54 10.29 -17.94
N VAL A 10 -0.69 9.97 -16.65
CA VAL A 10 -0.20 10.79 -15.55
C VAL A 10 0.99 10.06 -14.92
N SER A 11 2.09 10.77 -14.70
CA SER A 11 3.24 10.19 -14.01
C SER A 11 2.86 9.86 -12.56
N MET A 12 3.44 8.80 -12.00
CA MET A 12 3.21 8.46 -10.60
C MET A 12 3.65 9.60 -9.65
N GLN A 13 4.76 10.27 -9.96
CA GLN A 13 5.20 11.46 -9.21
C GLN A 13 4.13 12.56 -9.20
N SER A 14 3.44 12.80 -10.33
CA SER A 14 2.36 13.78 -10.39
C SER A 14 1.15 13.37 -9.54
N ILE A 15 0.82 12.07 -9.49
CA ILE A 15 -0.27 11.56 -8.64
C ILE A 15 0.09 11.73 -7.17
N VAL A 16 1.28 11.29 -6.79
CA VAL A 16 1.78 11.40 -5.41
C VAL A 16 1.84 12.86 -4.97
N GLN A 17 2.38 13.74 -5.82
CA GLN A 17 2.42 15.17 -5.53
C GLN A 17 1.02 15.78 -5.39
N ALA A 18 0.07 15.35 -6.23
CA ALA A 18 -1.32 15.80 -6.08
C ALA A 18 -1.93 15.31 -4.77
N MET A 19 -1.66 14.07 -4.36
CA MET A 19 -2.17 13.49 -3.12
C MET A 19 -1.53 14.10 -1.87
N SER A 20 -0.22 14.38 -1.90
CA SER A 20 0.50 15.01 -0.78
C SER A 20 0.07 16.46 -0.58
N VAL A 21 -0.15 17.22 -1.65
CA VAL A 21 -0.63 18.60 -1.58
C VAL A 21 -2.12 18.67 -1.19
N ALA A 22 -2.91 17.64 -1.52
CA ALA A 22 -4.32 17.58 -1.16
C ALA A 22 -4.56 17.16 0.30
N ASN A 23 -3.60 16.52 0.96
CA ASN A 23 -3.75 16.05 2.33
C ASN A 23 -2.41 16.12 3.08
N ASP A 24 -2.32 17.09 4.00
CA ASP A 24 -1.17 17.29 4.87
C ASP A 24 -0.87 16.07 5.78
N ASN A 25 -1.82 15.15 5.93
CA ASN A 25 -1.73 13.95 6.77
C ASN A 25 -1.75 12.65 5.95
N LEU A 26 -1.23 12.65 4.71
CA LEU A 26 -1.08 11.42 3.94
C LEU A 26 0.05 10.55 4.51
N ARG A 27 -0.33 9.51 5.26
CA ARG A 27 0.63 8.63 5.96
C ARG A 27 0.94 7.34 5.21
N LEU A 28 -0.07 6.68 4.64
CA LEU A 28 0.05 5.37 3.99
C LEU A 28 -0.53 5.39 2.57
N VAL A 29 0.21 4.84 1.60
CA VAL A 29 -0.29 4.60 0.24
C VAL A 29 -0.21 3.10 -0.09
N PHE A 30 -1.33 2.50 -0.49
CA PHE A 30 -1.37 1.09 -0.89
C PHE A 30 -1.65 0.95 -2.39
N PHE A 31 -0.61 0.61 -3.15
CA PHE A 31 -0.71 0.29 -4.58
C PHE A 31 -1.10 -1.17 -4.81
N ASN A 32 -2.39 -1.48 -4.69
CA ASN A 32 -2.96 -2.78 -5.03
C ASN A 32 -3.05 -3.01 -6.55
N THR A 33 -1.91 -2.93 -7.24
CA THR A 33 -1.79 -3.10 -8.70
C THR A 33 -0.47 -3.78 -9.03
N CYS A 34 -0.45 -4.59 -10.09
CA CYS A 34 0.71 -5.37 -10.51
C CYS A 34 1.93 -4.49 -10.77
N HIS A 35 3.13 -5.00 -10.42
CA HIS A 35 4.41 -4.33 -10.69
C HIS A 35 4.54 -2.91 -10.12
N SER A 36 3.87 -2.63 -8.99
CA SER A 36 3.87 -1.31 -8.35
C SER A 36 5.02 -1.07 -7.37
N GLN A 37 5.96 -2.01 -7.23
CA GLN A 37 7.09 -1.91 -6.29
C GLN A 37 7.92 -0.63 -6.49
N ASN A 38 8.27 -0.31 -7.74
CA ASN A 38 9.09 0.87 -8.05
C ASN A 38 8.37 2.19 -7.73
N GLN A 39 7.04 2.17 -7.73
CA GLN A 39 6.21 3.30 -7.38
C GLN A 39 6.11 3.44 -5.86
N ALA A 40 5.95 2.31 -5.15
CA ALA A 40 5.95 2.24 -3.69
C ALA A 40 7.29 2.70 -3.08
N SER A 41 8.42 2.33 -3.67
CA SER A 41 9.74 2.75 -3.18
C SER A 41 10.03 4.24 -3.40
N LYS A 42 9.40 4.89 -4.37
CA LYS A 42 9.57 6.33 -4.65
C LYS A 42 8.60 7.19 -3.86
N VAL A 43 7.38 6.71 -3.62
CA VAL A 43 6.36 7.53 -2.94
C VAL A 43 6.72 7.82 -1.49
N ILE A 44 7.54 6.97 -0.84
CA ILE A 44 7.98 7.18 0.55
C ILE A 44 8.86 8.43 0.73
N GLU A 45 9.38 9.02 -0.35
CA GLU A 45 9.98 10.37 -0.33
C GLU A 45 8.95 11.45 0.07
N HIS A 46 7.66 11.17 -0.13
CA HIS A 46 6.54 12.10 0.08
C HIS A 46 5.50 11.63 1.10
N VAL A 47 5.40 10.32 1.38
CA VAL A 47 4.52 9.74 2.44
C VAL A 47 5.31 8.91 3.47
N GLU A 48 4.75 8.61 4.63
CA GLU A 48 5.46 7.87 5.69
C GLU A 48 5.69 6.40 5.31
N CYS A 49 4.72 5.76 4.65
CA CYS A 49 4.74 4.35 4.31
C CYS A 49 4.02 4.07 2.99
N ALA A 50 4.46 3.04 2.26
CA ALA A 50 3.74 2.52 1.11
C ALA A 50 3.83 1.00 0.96
N ILE A 51 2.79 0.41 0.37
CA ILE A 51 2.76 -0.98 -0.06
C ILE A 51 2.68 -1.04 -1.59
N GLY A 52 3.53 -1.85 -2.20
CA GLY A 52 3.50 -2.14 -3.64
C GLY A 52 3.64 -3.62 -3.94
N MET A 53 3.49 -4.00 -5.19
CA MET A 53 3.57 -5.38 -5.68
C MET A 53 4.86 -5.58 -6.48
N SER A 54 5.68 -6.55 -6.09
CA SER A 54 6.92 -6.92 -6.79
C SER A 54 6.66 -7.49 -8.19
N THR A 55 5.52 -8.14 -8.37
CA THR A 55 5.11 -8.77 -9.62
C THR A 55 3.58 -8.66 -9.81
N SER A 56 3.03 -9.44 -10.74
CA SER A 56 1.59 -9.61 -10.90
C SER A 56 0.97 -10.27 -9.67
N ILE A 57 -0.09 -9.68 -9.15
CA ILE A 57 -0.91 -10.25 -8.08
C ILE A 57 -2.22 -10.77 -8.68
N ARG A 58 -2.67 -11.96 -8.27
CA ARG A 58 -3.99 -12.46 -8.67
C ARG A 58 -5.10 -11.78 -7.88
N ASP A 59 -6.28 -11.69 -8.46
CA ASP A 59 -7.43 -11.02 -7.83
C ASP A 59 -7.83 -11.63 -6.48
N ASP A 60 -7.75 -12.96 -6.34
CA ASP A 60 -8.02 -13.66 -5.09
C ASP A 60 -7.02 -13.27 -4.00
N ALA A 61 -5.72 -13.25 -4.33
CA ALA A 61 -4.65 -12.83 -3.44
C ALA A 61 -4.81 -11.35 -3.04
N ALA A 62 -5.03 -10.47 -4.02
CA ALA A 62 -5.23 -9.04 -3.79
C ALA A 62 -6.41 -8.77 -2.85
N ARG A 63 -7.52 -9.50 -3.03
CA ARG A 63 -8.72 -9.40 -2.19
C ARG A 63 -8.45 -9.89 -0.77
N VAL A 64 -7.89 -11.09 -0.59
CA VAL A 64 -7.62 -11.67 0.73
C VAL A 64 -6.63 -10.79 1.51
N PHE A 65 -5.52 -10.41 0.88
CA PHE A 65 -4.51 -9.56 1.49
C PHE A 65 -5.11 -8.22 1.92
N SER A 66 -5.80 -7.53 1.00
CA SER A 66 -6.39 -6.21 1.30
C SER A 66 -7.44 -6.28 2.40
N ALA A 67 -8.31 -7.29 2.37
CA ALA A 67 -9.34 -7.47 3.38
C ALA A 67 -8.72 -7.66 4.78
N GLN A 68 -7.74 -8.56 4.90
CA GLN A 68 -7.06 -8.78 6.18
C GLN A 68 -6.25 -7.56 6.62
N PHE A 69 -5.53 -6.91 5.71
CA PHE A 69 -4.70 -5.74 6.01
C PHE A 69 -5.55 -4.59 6.57
N TYR A 70 -6.60 -4.19 5.85
CA TYR A 70 -7.48 -3.11 6.30
C TYR A 70 -8.24 -3.47 7.57
N SER A 71 -8.68 -4.71 7.72
CA SER A 71 -9.28 -5.21 8.96
C SER A 71 -8.34 -5.05 10.15
N SER A 72 -7.09 -5.51 10.00
CA SER A 72 -6.03 -5.43 11.02
C SER A 72 -5.73 -3.99 11.43
N LEU A 73 -5.65 -3.08 10.45
CA LEU A 73 -5.50 -1.64 10.72
C LEU A 73 -6.69 -1.10 11.53
N THR A 74 -7.93 -1.47 11.18
CA THR A 74 -9.13 -1.02 11.90
C THR A 74 -9.25 -1.60 13.32
N PHE A 75 -8.54 -2.69 13.63
CA PHE A 75 -8.38 -3.21 14.98
C PHE A 75 -7.28 -2.52 15.79
N GLY A 76 -6.66 -1.47 15.26
CA GLY A 76 -5.67 -0.67 15.98
C GLY A 76 -4.31 -1.34 16.06
N LEU A 77 -3.99 -2.22 15.11
CA LEU A 77 -2.68 -2.85 14.99
C LEU A 77 -1.72 -1.93 14.24
N SER A 78 -0.41 -2.09 14.51
CA SER A 78 0.63 -1.39 13.75
C SER A 78 0.62 -1.82 12.28
N VAL A 79 1.22 -1.01 11.40
CA VAL A 79 1.35 -1.32 9.97
C VAL A 79 2.10 -2.64 9.77
N GLU A 80 3.20 -2.86 10.50
CA GLU A 80 3.95 -4.12 10.42
C GLU A 80 3.09 -5.33 10.77
N LYS A 81 2.38 -5.27 11.91
CA LYS A 81 1.54 -6.38 12.37
C LYS A 81 0.39 -6.64 11.40
N SER A 82 -0.22 -5.58 10.88
CA SER A 82 -1.30 -5.66 9.90
C SER A 82 -0.81 -6.29 8.59
N PHE A 83 0.37 -5.90 8.12
CA PHE A 83 1.01 -6.46 6.93
C PHE A 83 1.33 -7.95 7.11
N ASN A 84 1.91 -8.33 8.24
CA ASN A 84 2.24 -9.72 8.56
C ASN A 84 0.98 -10.59 8.72
N GLN A 85 -0.09 -10.06 9.30
CA GLN A 85 -1.38 -10.77 9.35
C GLN A 85 -1.98 -10.98 7.95
N ALA A 86 -1.87 -10.00 7.05
CA ALA A 86 -2.32 -10.14 5.68
C ALA A 86 -1.51 -11.18 4.89
N LYS A 87 -0.19 -11.25 5.09
CA LYS A 87 0.65 -12.34 4.57
C LYS A 87 0.21 -13.70 5.10
N ALA A 88 0.00 -13.80 6.41
CA ALA A 88 -0.45 -15.04 7.04
C ALA A 88 -1.81 -15.51 6.50
N ALA A 89 -2.75 -14.58 6.22
CA ALA A 89 -4.03 -14.93 5.61
C ALA A 89 -3.88 -15.55 4.22
N LEU A 90 -2.96 -15.05 3.39
CA LEU A 90 -2.67 -15.69 2.10
C LEU A 90 -2.13 -17.11 2.26
N MET A 91 -1.23 -17.32 3.21
CA MET A 91 -0.67 -18.66 3.50
C MET A 91 -1.75 -19.63 3.99
N LEU A 92 -2.67 -19.17 4.86
CA LEU A 92 -3.78 -19.99 5.38
C LEU A 92 -4.77 -20.39 4.28
N GLU A 93 -5.01 -19.51 3.31
CA GLU A 93 -5.86 -19.77 2.14
C GLU A 93 -5.13 -20.60 1.05
N GLY A 94 -3.85 -20.94 1.25
CA GLY A 94 -3.05 -21.68 0.28
C GLY A 94 -2.73 -20.88 -1.00
N ILE A 95 -2.68 -19.55 -0.89
CA ILE A 95 -2.37 -18.63 -2.00
C ILE A 95 -0.88 -18.27 -1.95
N PRO A 96 -0.02 -18.81 -2.85
CA PRO A 96 1.43 -18.61 -2.80
C PRO A 96 1.85 -17.27 -3.41
N GLN A 97 1.40 -16.16 -2.80
CA GLN A 97 1.71 -14.78 -3.20
C GLN A 97 1.96 -13.86 -2.01
N GLU A 98 2.22 -14.42 -0.82
CA GLU A 98 2.54 -13.69 0.40
C GLU A 98 3.76 -12.77 0.29
N ASP A 99 4.69 -13.08 -0.63
CA ASP A 99 5.88 -12.25 -0.91
C ASP A 99 5.69 -11.29 -2.10
N THR A 100 4.49 -11.26 -2.70
CA THR A 100 4.18 -10.30 -3.76
C THR A 100 4.02 -8.87 -3.21
N PRO A 101 3.24 -8.63 -2.14
CA PRO A 101 3.21 -7.33 -1.48
C PRO A 101 4.54 -7.04 -0.79
N ILE A 102 5.04 -5.82 -0.94
CA ILE A 102 6.27 -5.32 -0.32
C ILE A 102 5.93 -4.03 0.42
N LEU A 103 6.37 -3.96 1.68
CA LEU A 103 6.22 -2.79 2.54
C LEU A 103 7.46 -1.90 2.44
N PHE A 104 7.25 -0.61 2.22
CA PHE A 104 8.27 0.43 2.18
C PHE A 104 8.00 1.45 3.28
N MET A 105 9.05 1.84 3.98
CA MET A 105 9.04 2.89 5.00
C MET A 105 9.95 4.02 4.56
N ARG A 106 9.55 5.25 4.86
CA ARG A 106 10.48 6.38 4.80
C ARG A 106 11.62 6.18 5.80
N ASP A 107 12.82 6.61 5.43
CA ASP A 107 13.99 6.58 6.29
C ASP A 107 13.70 7.19 7.68
N GLY A 108 14.10 6.46 8.73
CA GLY A 108 13.92 6.85 10.12
C GLY A 108 12.54 6.55 10.72
N LEU A 109 11.63 5.93 9.96
CA LEU A 109 10.35 5.44 10.48
C LEU A 109 10.33 3.91 10.53
N GLU A 110 9.69 3.38 11.58
CA GLU A 110 9.54 1.95 11.78
C GLU A 110 8.06 1.54 11.64
N ALA A 111 7.79 0.51 10.85
CA ALA A 111 6.43 0.02 10.62
C ALA A 111 5.77 -0.54 11.90
N ALA A 112 6.59 -0.96 12.87
CA ALA A 112 6.18 -1.45 14.17
C ALA A 112 5.54 -0.36 15.04
N ASP A 113 5.98 0.89 14.89
CA ASP A 113 5.54 2.04 15.67
C ASP A 113 4.50 2.90 14.94
N MET A 114 4.16 2.52 13.70
CA MET A 114 3.20 3.25 12.88
C MET A 114 1.78 2.70 13.05
N TYR A 115 0.90 3.50 13.66
CA TYR A 115 -0.53 3.22 13.83
C TYR A 115 -1.37 4.19 12.99
N ILE A 116 -2.27 3.68 12.16
CA ILE A 116 -3.10 4.51 11.26
C ILE A 116 -4.32 5.09 11.97
N ILE A 117 -4.95 4.31 12.84
CA ILE A 117 -6.06 4.78 13.67
C ILE A 117 -5.53 5.14 15.06
N SER A 118 -5.98 6.28 15.60
CA SER A 118 -5.77 6.61 17.00
C SER A 118 -6.69 5.75 17.87
N GLN A 119 -6.14 5.19 18.95
CA GLN A 119 -6.96 4.57 20.00
C GLN A 119 -7.65 5.63 20.87
#